data_AF-A0A099LUF8-F1
#
_entry.id   AF-A0A099LUF8-F1
#
_cell.length_a   1.000
_cell.length_b   1.000
_cell.length_c   1.000
_cell.angle_alpha   90.00
_cell.angle_beta   90.00
_cell.angle_gamma   90.00
#
_symmetry.space_group_name_H-M   'P 1'
#
loop_
_entity.id
_entity.type
_entity.pdbx_description
1 polymer ?
#
loop_
_entity_poly.entity_id
_entity_poly.type
_entity_poly.pdbx_seq_one_letter_code
_entity_poly.pdbx_strand_id
1 'polypeptide(L)'
;MTDFLASIIASYSAASISDAFIYTIVLLLIISSVLAFLGKHPRFTASTTNILTSLGILGTFAGIVVGLMEFDPSNIDGSIESLLAGLKTAFLTSLVGMAASILYKAILGVIPHKDELTIQAVGPEEIYSVMSAQLNASNDLLSAIKGDEDSSLTSQIKNLRTDINDGNKSLGRHLEKAANSSEQFQFKLWNKMDEFGELLSKSATEQVINALKEVIVEFNDKLTEQFGENFKRLDESVKKLVDWQENYKNQLEDMATKYQLGVDAISSTEKSVASINERAESIPATMEKLHHVMELGHGQVTELEHRLEAFKDLRDKAIEAMPQIKEQMDSTMSVIGESVKAASSHYESMLAESQNIIDNFSYTATQGVELMRTNLESGAESVSKQLIESSHTIGGKLAEASSDIQEQVGTATGGLSNMTNHLTNTTEQIRQHLEDSITELNSQLRVLVADIKDDARETGNVLKEANQELLNSTKEIQSQTTSAITKLHDRLETTLEEVFQVQAQAVRRTFDSLEDQITQSVAQTGSAVEKQVEILDLQMQQEINRTMNEMGEALATITQQFTRDYQKLTREMSNVINTRVAV
;
A
#
# COMPACT_ATOMS: atom_id res chain seq x y z
N MET A 1 52.77 8.18 -18.63
CA MET A 1 52.07 9.38 -18.08
C MET A 1 51.21 9.02 -16.89
N THR A 2 50.46 7.90 -16.95
CA THR A 2 49.70 7.33 -15.82
C THR A 2 50.57 7.07 -14.58
N ASP A 3 51.74 6.44 -14.74
CA ASP A 3 52.59 6.09 -13.59
C ASP A 3 53.30 7.31 -12.96
N PHE A 4 53.57 8.34 -13.76
CA PHE A 4 54.13 9.61 -13.28
C PHE A 4 53.13 10.38 -12.43
N LEU A 5 51.88 10.51 -12.92
CA LEU A 5 50.78 11.11 -12.16
C LEU A 5 50.47 10.32 -10.89
N ALA A 6 50.42 8.98 -10.97
CA ALA A 6 50.21 8.13 -9.81
C ALA A 6 51.34 8.29 -8.76
N SER A 7 52.61 8.38 -9.18
CA SER A 7 53.73 8.58 -8.25
C SER A 7 53.71 9.93 -7.54
N ILE A 8 53.26 10.99 -8.21
CA ILE A 8 53.11 12.33 -7.61
C ILE A 8 51.94 12.32 -6.63
N ILE A 9 50.82 11.72 -7.02
CA ILE A 9 49.60 11.63 -6.20
C ILE A 9 49.83 10.74 -4.96
N ALA A 10 50.59 9.66 -5.09
CA ALA A 10 50.93 8.76 -3.98
C ALA A 10 51.94 9.34 -2.97
N SER A 11 52.63 10.43 -3.30
CA SER A 11 53.61 11.07 -2.40
C SER A 11 52.98 12.00 -1.37
N TYR A 12 51.67 12.28 -1.49
CA TYR A 12 50.92 13.16 -0.59
C TYR A 12 49.72 12.44 -0.01
N SER A 13 49.40 12.70 1.26
CA SER A 13 48.20 12.16 1.89
C SER A 13 46.92 12.76 1.28
N ALA A 14 45.81 12.01 1.36
CA ALA A 14 44.50 12.47 0.89
C ALA A 14 44.07 13.80 1.55
N ALA A 15 44.45 14.01 2.82
CA ALA A 15 44.19 15.26 3.54
C ALA A 15 44.98 16.44 2.95
N SER A 16 46.27 16.25 2.65
CA SER A 16 47.12 17.31 2.08
C SER A 16 46.64 17.78 0.71
N ILE A 17 46.17 16.86 -0.13
CA ILE A 17 45.60 17.19 -1.44
C ILE A 17 44.28 17.93 -1.27
N SER A 18 43.41 17.46 -0.37
CA SER A 18 42.12 18.12 -0.07
C SER A 18 42.32 19.55 0.43
N ASP A 19 43.28 19.76 1.34
CA ASP A 19 43.61 21.09 1.87
C ASP A 19 44.16 22.02 0.78
N ALA A 20 45.00 21.50 -0.13
CA ALA A 20 45.50 22.28 -1.27
C ALA A 20 44.36 22.77 -2.18
N PHE A 21 43.34 21.93 -2.42
CA PHE A 21 42.14 22.34 -3.16
C PHE A 21 41.33 23.38 -2.39
N ILE A 22 41.15 23.23 -1.07
CA ILE A 22 40.45 24.21 -0.24
C ILE A 22 41.16 25.58 -0.28
N TYR A 23 42.49 25.61 -0.10
CA TYR A 23 43.27 26.85 -0.21
C TYR A 23 43.16 27.48 -1.59
N THR A 24 43.16 26.68 -2.65
CA THR A 24 43.00 27.16 -4.03
C THR A 24 41.60 27.76 -4.25
N ILE A 25 40.54 27.12 -3.72
CA ILE A 25 39.16 27.63 -3.78
C ILE A 25 39.05 28.97 -3.06
N VAL A 26 39.62 29.10 -1.85
CA VAL A 26 39.60 30.34 -1.06
C VAL A 26 40.40 31.45 -1.75
N LEU A 27 41.59 31.13 -2.26
CA LEU A 27 42.42 32.09 -3.01
C LEU A 27 41.68 32.60 -4.25
N LEU A 28 41.06 31.69 -5.02
CA LEU A 28 40.31 32.03 -6.22
C LEU A 28 39.09 32.88 -5.88
N LEU A 29 38.36 32.56 -4.80
CA LEU A 29 37.26 33.38 -4.30
C LEU A 29 37.71 34.81 -3.97
N ILE A 30 38.81 34.98 -3.22
CA ILE A 30 39.35 36.30 -2.87
C ILE A 30 39.75 37.08 -4.13
N ILE A 31 40.52 36.47 -5.03
CA ILE A 31 40.98 37.09 -6.27
C ILE A 31 39.77 37.51 -7.13
N SER A 32 38.81 36.61 -7.33
CA SER A 32 37.63 36.88 -8.14
C SER A 32 36.69 37.91 -7.51
N SER A 33 36.60 37.99 -6.19
CA SER A 33 35.85 39.04 -5.50
C SER A 33 36.53 40.40 -5.64
N VAL A 34 37.87 40.46 -5.55
CA VAL A 34 38.64 41.68 -5.81
C VAL A 34 38.49 42.12 -7.28
N LEU A 35 38.62 41.22 -8.25
CA LEU A 35 38.43 41.55 -9.67
C LEU A 35 36.99 42.00 -9.98
N ALA A 36 35.98 41.38 -9.36
CA ALA A 36 34.58 41.79 -9.50
C ALA A 36 34.34 43.21 -8.94
N PHE A 37 34.98 43.55 -7.81
CA PHE A 37 34.90 44.89 -7.24
C PHE A 37 35.66 45.94 -8.06
N LEU A 38 36.79 45.57 -8.68
CA LEU A 38 37.57 46.45 -9.57
C LEU A 38 36.99 46.55 -11.00
N GLY A 39 35.94 45.80 -11.34
CA GLY A 39 35.30 45.81 -12.66
C GLY A 39 36.19 45.32 -13.81
N LYS A 40 37.22 44.49 -13.52
CA LYS A 40 38.15 43.95 -14.52
C LYS A 40 37.86 42.47 -14.82
N HIS A 41 38.02 42.07 -16.09
CA HIS A 41 37.79 40.71 -16.60
C HIS A 41 36.39 40.12 -16.30
N PRO A 42 35.30 40.72 -16.82
CA PRO A 42 33.91 40.28 -16.56
C PRO A 42 33.61 38.84 -17.00
N ARG A 43 34.32 38.33 -18.01
CA ARG A 43 34.20 36.91 -18.43
C ARG A 43 34.75 35.94 -17.38
N PHE A 44 35.82 36.32 -16.68
CA PHE A 44 36.41 35.48 -15.63
C PHE A 44 35.51 35.47 -14.40
N THR A 45 35.04 36.63 -13.95
CA THR A 45 34.13 36.75 -12.80
C THR A 45 32.79 36.05 -13.06
N ALA A 46 32.21 36.12 -14.26
CA ALA A 46 30.99 35.36 -14.58
C ALA A 46 31.18 33.83 -14.54
N SER A 47 32.37 33.34 -14.90
CA SER A 47 32.69 31.91 -14.90
C SER A 47 33.16 31.40 -13.54
N THR A 48 33.61 32.27 -12.64
CA THR A 48 34.13 31.93 -11.31
C THR A 48 33.18 31.04 -10.51
N THR A 49 31.86 31.27 -10.51
CA THR A 49 30.91 30.41 -9.79
C THR A 49 31.03 28.95 -10.25
N ASN A 50 31.09 28.73 -11.57
CA ASN A 50 31.19 27.38 -12.14
C ASN A 50 32.59 26.79 -11.93
N ILE A 51 33.63 27.62 -11.91
CA ILE A 51 35.00 27.18 -11.62
C ILE A 51 35.11 26.73 -10.15
N LEU A 52 34.54 27.47 -9.19
CA LEU A 52 34.58 27.13 -7.77
C LEU A 52 33.86 25.80 -7.48
N THR A 53 32.68 25.56 -8.08
CA THR A 53 31.99 24.27 -7.96
C THR A 53 32.76 23.14 -8.63
N SER A 54 33.26 23.35 -9.85
CA SER A 54 34.04 22.34 -10.59
C SER A 54 35.34 21.97 -9.87
N LEU A 55 36.02 22.93 -9.25
CA LEU A 55 37.23 22.68 -8.47
C LEU A 55 36.94 21.87 -7.20
N GLY A 56 35.79 22.11 -6.55
CA GLY A 56 35.33 21.31 -5.41
C GLY A 56 34.97 19.86 -5.78
N ILE A 57 34.32 19.68 -6.94
CA ILE A 57 34.04 18.34 -7.48
C ILE A 57 35.35 17.62 -7.81
N LEU A 58 36.29 18.30 -8.46
CA LEU A 58 37.59 17.73 -8.82
C LEU A 58 38.42 17.37 -7.58
N GLY A 59 38.42 18.20 -6.54
CA GLY A 59 39.07 17.90 -5.26
C GLY A 59 38.50 16.66 -4.57
N THR A 60 37.20 16.44 -4.68
CA THR A 60 36.54 15.25 -4.12
C THR A 60 36.96 13.99 -4.86
N PHE A 61 36.98 14.01 -6.18
CA PHE A 61 37.47 12.88 -6.98
C PHE A 61 38.96 12.61 -6.73
N ALA A 62 39.80 13.64 -6.64
CA ALA A 62 41.21 13.49 -6.34
C ALA A 62 41.45 12.86 -4.95
N GLY A 63 40.71 13.30 -3.93
CA GLY A 63 40.80 12.75 -2.57
C GLY A 63 40.35 11.29 -2.47
N ILE A 64 39.28 10.92 -3.19
CA ILE A 64 38.81 9.52 -3.26
C ILE A 64 39.84 8.63 -3.94
N VAL A 65 40.45 9.09 -5.04
CA VAL A 65 41.49 8.33 -5.76
C VAL A 65 42.71 8.06 -4.86
N VAL A 66 43.15 9.07 -4.09
CA VAL A 66 44.28 8.90 -3.14
C VAL A 66 43.92 7.93 -2.03
N GLY A 67 42.71 8.05 -1.45
CA GLY A 67 42.23 7.12 -0.42
C GLY A 67 42.13 5.67 -0.90
N LEU A 68 41.79 5.46 -2.18
CA LEU A 68 41.79 4.13 -2.80
C LEU A 68 43.20 3.62 -3.12
N MET A 69 44.17 4.50 -3.35
CA MET A 69 45.57 4.11 -3.57
C MET A 69 46.28 3.67 -2.27
N GLU A 70 45.84 4.17 -1.12
CA GLU A 70 46.29 3.73 0.21
C GLU A 70 45.60 2.45 0.71
N PHE A 71 44.64 1.91 -0.06
CA PHE A 71 43.89 0.72 0.32
C PHE A 71 44.73 -0.55 0.11
N ASP A 72 45.06 -1.24 1.20
CA ASP A 72 45.77 -2.51 1.19
C ASP A 72 44.78 -3.69 1.39
N PRO A 73 44.58 -4.56 0.37
CA PRO A 73 43.70 -5.72 0.48
C PRO A 73 44.11 -6.73 1.57
N SER A 74 45.33 -6.67 2.07
CA SER A 74 45.85 -7.56 3.12
C SER A 74 45.63 -7.04 4.54
N ASN A 75 45.29 -5.75 4.71
CA ASN A 75 44.93 -5.13 5.98
C ASN A 75 43.67 -4.27 5.83
N ILE A 76 42.53 -4.95 5.67
CA ILE A 76 41.24 -4.33 5.36
C ILE A 76 40.80 -3.36 6.46
N ASP A 77 40.94 -3.73 7.74
CA ASP A 77 40.46 -2.90 8.86
C ASP A 77 41.19 -1.56 8.96
N GLY A 78 42.52 -1.55 8.85
CA GLY A 78 43.31 -0.32 8.83
C GLY A 78 43.13 0.50 7.55
N SER A 79 42.93 -0.18 6.42
CA SER A 79 42.69 0.47 5.12
C SER A 79 41.33 1.15 5.04
N ILE A 80 40.30 0.59 5.69
CA ILE A 80 38.97 1.21 5.77
C ILE A 80 39.02 2.48 6.62
N GLU A 81 39.77 2.49 7.73
CA GLU A 81 39.92 3.69 8.56
C GLU A 81 40.61 4.84 7.81
N SER A 82 41.69 4.55 7.06
CA SER A 82 42.35 5.56 6.19
C SER A 82 41.44 6.03 5.06
N LEU A 83 40.73 5.10 4.41
CA LEU A 83 39.78 5.41 3.33
C LEU A 83 38.64 6.31 3.81
N LEU A 84 38.06 6.03 4.98
CA LEU A 84 36.99 6.84 5.56
C LEU A 84 37.49 8.23 5.96
N ALA A 85 38.71 8.33 6.48
CA ALA A 85 39.33 9.62 6.79
C ALA A 85 39.57 10.45 5.53
N GLY A 86 40.11 9.86 4.46
CA GLY A 86 40.32 10.51 3.17
C GLY A 86 39.02 10.90 2.47
N LEU A 87 37.99 10.07 2.57
CA LEU A 87 36.65 10.35 2.03
C LEU A 87 35.98 11.51 2.77
N LYS A 88 36.10 11.57 4.10
CA LYS A 88 35.58 12.70 4.91
C LYS A 88 36.20 14.03 4.49
N THR A 89 37.53 14.08 4.28
CA THR A 89 38.20 15.30 3.82
C THR A 89 37.88 15.62 2.36
N ALA A 90 37.74 14.61 1.51
CA ALA A 90 37.38 14.78 0.11
C ALA A 90 36.00 15.44 -0.04
N PHE A 91 34.97 14.96 0.68
CA PHE A 91 33.63 15.55 0.67
C PHE A 91 33.61 17.01 1.17
N LEU A 92 34.48 17.34 2.13
CA LEU A 92 34.60 18.72 2.63
C LEU A 92 35.05 19.69 1.51
N THR A 93 35.87 19.24 0.57
CA THR A 93 36.29 20.08 -0.58
C THR A 93 35.13 20.45 -1.50
N SER A 94 34.20 19.53 -1.78
CA SER A 94 32.99 19.83 -2.56
C SER A 94 32.06 20.77 -1.80
N LEU A 95 31.91 20.57 -0.49
CA LEU A 95 31.08 21.44 0.34
C LEU A 95 31.62 22.87 0.33
N VAL A 96 32.94 23.04 0.49
CA VAL A 96 33.60 24.34 0.43
C VAL A 96 33.48 24.95 -0.97
N GLY A 97 33.64 24.17 -2.05
CA GLY A 97 33.47 24.66 -3.42
C GLY A 97 32.06 25.16 -3.73
N MET A 98 31.03 24.42 -3.30
CA MET A 98 29.64 24.84 -3.42
C MET A 98 29.33 26.06 -2.55
N ALA A 99 29.74 26.07 -1.28
CA ALA A 99 29.53 27.20 -0.38
C ALA A 99 30.22 28.48 -0.89
N ALA A 100 31.46 28.37 -1.37
CA ALA A 100 32.20 29.46 -2.00
C ALA A 100 31.47 29.99 -3.25
N SER A 101 30.90 29.10 -4.08
CA SER A 101 30.15 29.51 -5.28
C SER A 101 28.87 30.30 -4.95
N ILE A 102 28.17 29.90 -3.89
CA ILE A 102 26.96 30.56 -3.40
C ILE A 102 27.32 31.93 -2.80
N LEU A 103 28.35 31.97 -1.95
CA LEU A 103 28.88 33.22 -1.39
C LEU A 103 29.30 34.19 -2.50
N TYR A 104 30.00 33.69 -3.52
CA TYR A 104 30.43 34.50 -4.65
C TYR A 104 29.25 35.06 -5.46
N LYS A 105 28.21 34.24 -5.71
CA LYS A 105 26.95 34.71 -6.33
C LYS A 105 26.25 35.79 -5.51
N ALA A 106 26.22 35.63 -4.19
CA ALA A 106 25.65 36.65 -3.29
C ALA A 106 26.44 37.96 -3.35
N ILE A 107 27.78 37.89 -3.40
CA ILE A 107 28.64 39.08 -3.57
C ILE A 107 28.38 39.76 -4.92
N LEU A 108 28.28 38.99 -6.02
CA LEU A 108 27.96 39.55 -7.35
C LEU A 108 26.59 40.24 -7.37
N GLY A 109 25.58 39.70 -6.69
CA GLY A 109 24.25 40.28 -6.61
C GLY A 109 24.18 41.63 -5.87
N VAL A 110 25.17 41.95 -5.03
CA VAL A 110 25.24 43.22 -4.27
C VAL A 110 26.06 44.28 -5.01
N ILE A 111 26.90 43.90 -5.99
CA ILE A 111 27.70 44.84 -6.76
C ILE A 111 26.86 45.37 -7.94
N PRO A 112 26.53 46.67 -8.00
CA PRO A 112 25.73 47.23 -9.09
C PRO A 112 26.51 47.17 -10.41
N HIS A 113 26.17 46.21 -11.27
CA HIS A 113 26.63 46.14 -12.65
C HIS A 113 25.55 46.67 -13.59
N LYS A 114 25.97 47.52 -14.54
CA LYS A 114 25.12 48.00 -15.64
C LYS A 114 24.65 46.81 -16.48
N ASP A 115 23.36 46.82 -16.77
CA ASP A 115 22.57 45.78 -17.42
C ASP A 115 23.27 45.08 -18.60
N GLU A 116 23.36 43.76 -18.50
CA GLU A 116 23.15 42.85 -19.63
C GLU A 116 22.78 41.45 -19.12
N LEU A 117 21.49 41.13 -19.26
CA LEU A 117 20.91 39.81 -19.55
C LEU A 117 21.41 38.60 -18.73
N THR A 118 20.66 38.23 -17.68
CA THR A 118 20.32 36.81 -17.44
C THR A 118 18.94 36.66 -16.78
N ILE A 119 18.13 35.84 -17.45
CA ILE A 119 16.71 35.52 -17.32
C ILE A 119 16.38 34.75 -16.02
N GLN A 120 15.26 35.10 -15.34
CA GLN A 120 14.21 34.15 -14.91
C GLN A 120 13.03 34.87 -14.22
N ALA A 121 11.95 35.10 -14.97
CA ALA A 121 10.52 35.00 -14.60
C ALA A 121 9.70 35.91 -15.52
N VAL A 122 9.00 35.32 -16.51
CA VAL A 122 8.23 36.06 -17.52
C VAL A 122 6.90 36.56 -16.93
N GLY A 123 6.69 37.88 -16.99
CA GLY A 123 5.44 38.56 -16.59
C GLY A 123 4.63 39.10 -17.79
N PRO A 124 3.34 39.45 -17.60
CA PRO A 124 2.45 39.88 -18.68
C PRO A 124 2.90 41.11 -19.48
N GLU A 125 3.70 42.02 -18.90
CA GLU A 125 4.30 43.15 -19.63
C GLU A 125 5.30 42.71 -20.72
N GLU A 126 6.01 41.60 -20.54
CA GLU A 126 6.95 41.07 -21.54
C GLU A 126 6.22 40.46 -22.74
N ILE A 127 5.02 39.89 -22.54
CA ILE A 127 4.21 39.37 -23.65
C ILE A 127 3.76 40.53 -24.54
N TYR A 128 3.33 41.65 -23.96
CA TYR A 128 2.91 42.82 -24.74
C TYR A 128 4.07 43.48 -25.50
N SER A 129 5.27 43.54 -24.90
CA SER A 129 6.45 44.09 -25.56
C SER A 129 6.96 43.19 -26.69
N VAL A 130 6.95 41.86 -26.50
CA VAL A 130 7.31 40.89 -27.54
C VAL A 130 6.28 40.89 -28.68
N MET A 131 4.98 40.99 -28.38
CA MET A 131 3.96 41.10 -29.44
C MET A 131 4.08 42.41 -30.23
N SER A 132 4.43 43.52 -29.58
CA SER A 132 4.69 44.80 -30.28
C SER A 132 5.98 44.75 -31.11
N ALA A 133 7.03 44.13 -30.59
CA ALA A 133 8.29 43.94 -31.32
C ALA A 133 8.09 42.98 -32.52
N GLN A 134 7.28 41.93 -32.37
CA GLN A 134 6.90 41.01 -33.44
C GLN A 134 6.09 41.73 -34.53
N LEU A 135 5.17 42.62 -34.14
CA LEU A 135 4.37 43.40 -35.08
C LEU A 135 5.24 44.39 -35.87
N ASN A 136 6.23 45.02 -35.21
CA ASN A 136 7.21 45.87 -35.88
C ASN A 136 8.14 45.08 -36.81
N ALA A 137 8.67 43.95 -36.36
CA ALA A 137 9.49 43.07 -37.21
C ALA A 137 8.71 42.52 -38.41
N SER A 138 7.42 42.24 -38.23
CA SER A 138 6.54 41.82 -39.33
C SER A 138 6.25 42.96 -40.31
N ASN A 139 6.20 44.21 -39.85
CA ASN A 139 6.10 45.38 -40.72
C ASN A 139 7.42 45.68 -41.45
N ASP A 140 8.57 45.44 -40.82
CA ASP A 140 9.88 45.55 -41.47
C ASP A 140 10.10 44.46 -42.52
N LEU A 141 9.59 43.25 -42.29
CA LEU A 141 9.55 42.21 -43.33
C LEU A 141 8.63 42.60 -44.49
N LEU A 142 7.46 43.19 -44.19
CA LEU A 142 6.55 43.66 -45.21
C LEU A 142 7.17 44.80 -46.04
N SER A 143 7.93 45.70 -45.42
CA SER A 143 8.65 46.78 -46.12
C SER A 143 9.82 46.25 -46.94
N ALA A 144 10.57 45.25 -46.46
CA ALA A 144 11.64 44.59 -47.23
C ALA A 144 11.13 43.80 -48.45
N ILE A 145 9.87 43.33 -48.41
CA ILE A 145 9.24 42.58 -49.50
C ILE A 145 8.53 43.51 -50.49
N LYS A 146 7.80 44.54 -50.01
CA LYS A 146 6.95 45.42 -50.83
C LYS A 146 7.61 46.75 -51.21
N GLY A 147 8.70 47.14 -50.55
CA GLY A 147 9.33 48.46 -50.71
C GLY A 147 9.77 48.74 -52.14
N ASP A 148 9.58 49.97 -52.60
CA ASP A 148 10.02 50.45 -53.93
C ASP A 148 11.49 50.94 -53.89
N GLU A 149 12.21 50.66 -52.79
CA GLU A 149 13.62 50.97 -52.62
C GLU A 149 14.52 49.90 -53.27
N ASP A 150 15.69 50.29 -53.77
CA ASP A 150 16.66 49.44 -54.48
C ASP A 150 17.15 48.21 -53.70
N SER A 151 16.90 48.16 -52.38
CA SER A 151 17.25 47.05 -51.50
C SER A 151 16.13 46.00 -51.35
N SER A 152 14.92 46.25 -51.85
CA SER A 152 13.80 45.30 -51.69
C SER A 152 13.99 44.06 -52.55
N LEU A 153 13.47 42.92 -52.08
CA LEU A 153 13.55 41.65 -52.81
C LEU A 153 12.91 41.75 -54.21
N THR A 154 11.84 42.53 -54.33
CA THR A 154 11.15 42.75 -55.61
C THR A 154 12.01 43.58 -56.57
N SER A 155 12.74 44.59 -56.06
CA SER A 155 13.69 45.39 -56.86
C SER A 155 14.92 44.58 -57.27
N GLN A 156 15.48 43.77 -56.37
CA GLN A 156 16.60 42.88 -56.69
C GLN A 156 16.23 41.84 -57.75
N ILE A 157 15.04 41.25 -57.70
CA ILE A 157 14.55 40.32 -58.73
C ILE A 157 14.36 41.03 -60.08
N LYS A 158 13.87 42.28 -60.08
CA LYS A 158 13.75 43.09 -61.30
C LYS A 158 15.11 43.40 -61.91
N ASN A 159 16.12 43.72 -61.10
CA ASN A 159 17.49 43.97 -61.55
C ASN A 159 18.12 42.69 -62.10
N LEU A 160 17.98 41.55 -61.41
CA LEU A 160 18.43 40.24 -61.90
C LEU A 160 17.80 39.88 -63.26
N ARG A 161 16.50 40.14 -63.44
CA ARG A 161 15.84 39.91 -64.73
C ARG A 161 16.37 40.84 -65.83
N THR A 162 16.75 42.06 -65.47
CA THR A 162 17.33 43.04 -66.41
C THR A 162 18.74 42.62 -66.81
N ASP A 163 19.57 42.20 -65.85
CA ASP A 163 20.93 41.70 -66.08
C ASP A 163 20.94 40.43 -66.95
N ILE A 164 20.01 39.49 -66.70
CA ILE A 164 19.86 38.29 -67.52
C ILE A 164 19.46 38.66 -68.96
N ASN A 165 18.56 39.62 -69.13
CA ASN A 165 18.10 40.03 -70.46
C ASN A 165 19.21 40.77 -71.25
N ASP A 166 20.00 41.60 -70.57
CA ASP A 166 21.15 42.28 -71.17
C ASP A 166 22.30 41.31 -71.47
N GLY A 167 22.54 40.33 -70.59
CA GLY A 167 23.43 39.19 -70.85
C GLY A 167 23.04 38.46 -72.14
N ASN A 168 21.76 38.17 -72.32
CA ASN A 168 21.25 37.49 -73.50
C ASN A 168 21.38 38.35 -74.79
N LYS A 169 21.15 39.66 -74.70
CA LYS A 169 21.42 40.61 -75.81
C LYS A 169 22.91 40.71 -76.16
N SER A 170 23.80 40.61 -75.17
CA SER A 170 25.24 40.62 -75.41
C SER A 170 25.71 39.35 -76.12
N LEU A 171 25.15 38.19 -75.74
CA LEU A 171 25.42 36.90 -76.39
C LEU A 171 24.94 36.89 -77.84
N GLY A 172 23.75 37.45 -78.10
CA GLY A 172 23.24 37.66 -79.46
C GLY A 172 24.17 38.52 -80.32
N ARG A 173 24.70 39.62 -79.78
CA ARG A 173 25.67 40.48 -80.49
C ARG A 173 27.02 39.81 -80.72
N HIS A 174 27.46 38.92 -79.83
CA HIS A 174 28.69 38.13 -80.02
C HIS A 174 28.52 37.08 -81.12
N LEU A 175 27.36 36.42 -81.19
CA LEU A 175 27.04 35.47 -82.26
C LEU A 175 26.95 36.17 -83.62
N GLU A 176 26.36 37.37 -83.70
CA GLU A 176 26.28 38.17 -84.92
C GLU A 176 27.66 38.65 -85.42
N LYS A 177 28.55 39.06 -84.50
CA LYS A 177 29.95 39.38 -84.84
C LYS A 177 30.75 38.17 -85.31
N ALA A 178 30.51 36.99 -84.74
CA ALA A 178 31.15 35.74 -85.18
C ALA A 178 30.73 35.35 -86.60
N ALA A 179 29.43 35.52 -86.93
CA ALA A 179 28.92 35.29 -88.28
C ALA A 179 29.55 36.25 -89.32
N ASN A 180 29.62 37.55 -89.02
CA ASN A 180 30.22 38.55 -89.92
C ASN A 180 31.73 38.36 -90.14
N SER A 181 32.46 37.86 -89.14
CA SER A 181 33.90 37.54 -89.27
C SER A 181 34.15 36.37 -90.23
N SER A 182 33.26 35.37 -90.24
CA SER A 182 33.33 34.22 -91.14
C SER A 182 33.15 34.64 -92.61
N GLU A 183 32.28 35.60 -92.90
CA GLU A 183 32.04 36.11 -94.25
C GLU A 183 33.26 36.90 -94.78
N GLN A 184 33.89 37.72 -93.92
CA GLN A 184 35.11 38.46 -94.28
C GLN A 184 36.32 37.55 -94.54
N PHE A 185 36.45 36.44 -93.80
CA PHE A 185 37.50 35.45 -94.05
C PHE A 185 37.36 34.81 -95.42
N GLN A 186 36.13 34.44 -95.80
CA GLN A 186 35.85 33.81 -97.09
C GLN A 186 36.18 34.74 -98.28
N PHE A 187 35.89 36.04 -98.13
CA PHE A 187 36.25 37.05 -99.12
C PHE A 187 37.78 37.25 -99.25
N LYS A 188 38.50 37.32 -98.12
CA LYS A 188 39.98 37.41 -98.13
C LYS A 188 40.65 36.17 -98.71
N LEU A 189 40.09 34.98 -98.47
CA LEU A 189 40.60 33.72 -99.00
C LEU A 189 40.50 33.69 -100.53
N TRP A 190 39.36 34.12 -101.09
CA TRP A 190 39.17 34.22 -102.53
C TRP A 190 40.13 35.20 -103.19
N ASN A 191 40.31 36.40 -102.62
CA ASN A 191 41.28 37.37 -103.14
C ASN A 191 42.71 36.81 -103.11
N LYS A 192 43.10 36.06 -102.07
CA LYS A 192 44.43 35.43 -101.99
C LYS A 192 44.60 34.28 -102.98
N MET A 193 43.54 33.56 -103.30
CA MET A 193 43.54 32.52 -104.35
C MET A 193 43.61 33.13 -105.75
N ASP A 194 43.00 34.29 -105.97
CA ASP A 194 43.07 35.03 -107.24
C ASP A 194 44.48 35.63 -107.47
N GLU A 195 45.08 36.20 -106.41
CA GLU A 195 46.48 36.66 -106.39
C GLU A 195 47.48 35.50 -106.67
N PHE A 196 47.17 34.30 -106.14
CA PHE A 196 47.95 33.09 -106.38
C PHE A 196 47.83 32.59 -107.83
N GLY A 197 46.64 32.73 -108.43
CA GLY A 197 46.40 32.44 -109.84
C GLY A 197 47.17 33.38 -110.78
N GLU A 198 47.33 34.64 -110.39
CA GLU A 198 48.07 35.64 -111.17
C GLU A 198 49.60 35.41 -111.13
N LEU A 199 50.13 34.98 -109.97
CA LEU A 199 51.54 34.63 -109.77
C LEU A 199 51.99 33.38 -110.55
N LEU A 200 51.07 32.44 -110.80
CA LEU A 200 51.35 31.24 -111.62
C LEU A 200 51.45 31.54 -113.12
N SER A 201 50.93 32.68 -113.58
CA SER A 201 50.80 33.00 -115.01
C SER A 201 52.06 33.63 -115.62
N LYS A 202 53.03 34.10 -114.83
CA LYS A 202 54.21 34.81 -115.35
C LYS A 202 55.55 34.31 -114.78
N SER A 203 56.30 33.68 -115.68
CA SER A 203 57.77 33.61 -115.77
C SER A 203 58.49 32.39 -115.16
N ALA A 204 59.02 31.55 -116.08
CA ALA A 204 60.19 30.67 -115.97
C ALA A 204 59.97 29.14 -115.91
N THR A 205 59.37 28.56 -116.96
CA THR A 205 59.13 27.11 -117.09
C THR A 205 60.38 26.28 -117.45
N GLU A 206 61.53 26.87 -117.79
CA GLU A 206 62.67 26.08 -118.31
C GLU A 206 63.79 25.84 -117.28
N GLN A 207 64.12 26.82 -116.43
CA GLN A 207 65.04 26.61 -115.29
C GLN A 207 64.36 25.81 -114.16
N VAL A 208 63.05 25.94 -114.01
CA VAL A 208 62.24 25.18 -113.06
C VAL A 208 62.14 23.72 -113.43
N ILE A 209 62.13 23.32 -114.71
CA ILE A 209 62.07 21.90 -115.09
C ILE A 209 63.34 21.15 -114.66
N ASN A 210 64.51 21.75 -114.80
CA ASN A 210 65.76 21.11 -114.38
C ASN A 210 65.92 21.09 -112.85
N ALA A 211 65.55 22.19 -112.16
CA ALA A 211 65.50 22.20 -110.69
C ALA A 211 64.42 21.25 -110.13
N LEU A 212 63.25 21.15 -110.77
CA LEU A 212 62.21 20.18 -110.43
C LEU A 212 62.66 18.76 -110.67
N LYS A 213 63.48 18.46 -111.69
CA LYS A 213 63.90 17.07 -111.92
C LYS A 213 64.81 16.57 -110.80
N GLU A 214 65.74 17.42 -110.35
CA GLU A 214 66.63 17.12 -109.23
C GLU A 214 65.85 17.09 -107.91
N VAL A 215 64.95 18.06 -107.68
CA VAL A 215 64.05 18.08 -106.52
C VAL A 215 63.05 16.92 -106.57
N ILE A 216 62.55 16.47 -107.72
CA ILE A 216 61.63 15.33 -107.84
C ILE A 216 62.37 14.03 -107.54
N VAL A 217 63.63 13.87 -107.97
CA VAL A 217 64.44 12.71 -107.59
C VAL A 217 64.73 12.73 -106.08
N GLU A 218 65.17 13.87 -105.54
CA GLU A 218 65.42 14.01 -104.09
C GLU A 218 64.13 13.92 -103.25
N PHE A 219 63.00 14.40 -103.78
CA PHE A 219 61.67 14.31 -103.19
C PHE A 219 61.13 12.89 -103.26
N ASN A 220 61.42 12.13 -104.32
CA ASN A 220 61.02 10.73 -104.46
C ASN A 220 61.86 9.81 -103.54
N ASP A 221 63.15 10.08 -103.40
CA ASP A 221 64.02 9.39 -102.43
C ASP A 221 63.61 9.73 -100.99
N LYS A 222 63.41 11.01 -100.65
CA LYS A 222 62.87 11.42 -99.33
C LYS A 222 61.42 10.99 -99.11
N LEU A 223 60.59 10.85 -100.14
CA LEU A 223 59.25 10.27 -100.02
C LEU A 223 59.35 8.82 -99.59
N THR A 224 60.18 8.04 -100.28
CA THR A 224 60.33 6.61 -100.01
C THR A 224 60.93 6.39 -98.62
N GLU A 225 61.91 7.20 -98.21
CA GLU A 225 62.59 7.06 -96.92
C GLU A 225 61.79 7.68 -95.74
N GLN A 226 61.42 8.97 -95.83
CA GLN A 226 60.73 9.65 -94.72
C GLN A 226 59.24 9.35 -94.64
N PHE A 227 58.51 9.17 -95.76
CA PHE A 227 57.13 8.68 -95.67
C PHE A 227 57.10 7.18 -95.40
N GLY A 228 58.07 6.39 -95.90
CA GLY A 228 58.20 4.98 -95.51
C GLY A 228 58.34 4.81 -94.00
N GLU A 229 59.26 5.53 -93.36
CA GLU A 229 59.38 5.53 -91.90
C GLU A 229 58.18 6.15 -91.18
N ASN A 230 57.63 7.26 -91.67
CA ASN A 230 56.46 7.88 -91.04
C ASN A 230 55.19 7.02 -91.16
N PHE A 231 54.98 6.30 -92.26
CA PHE A 231 53.88 5.32 -92.39
C PHE A 231 54.11 4.12 -91.48
N LYS A 232 55.36 3.71 -91.24
CA LYS A 232 55.68 2.64 -90.29
C LYS A 232 55.41 3.09 -88.84
N ARG A 233 55.82 4.30 -88.47
CA ARG A 233 55.49 4.92 -87.17
C ARG A 233 53.98 5.18 -87.01
N LEU A 234 53.29 5.53 -88.10
CA LEU A 234 51.86 5.72 -88.13
C LEU A 234 51.14 4.37 -87.97
N ASP A 235 51.56 3.31 -88.67
CA ASP A 235 51.03 1.94 -88.49
C ASP A 235 51.22 1.46 -87.05
N GLU A 236 52.39 1.69 -86.45
CA GLU A 236 52.61 1.41 -85.02
C GLU A 236 51.69 2.23 -84.11
N SER A 237 51.47 3.51 -84.40
CA SER A 237 50.58 4.38 -83.60
C SER A 237 49.11 3.97 -83.75
N VAL A 238 48.70 3.57 -84.96
CA VAL A 238 47.36 3.05 -85.25
C VAL A 238 47.17 1.68 -84.59
N LYS A 239 48.17 0.79 -84.62
CA LYS A 239 48.15 -0.47 -83.85
C LYS A 239 48.03 -0.22 -82.36
N LYS A 240 48.82 0.69 -81.79
CA LYS A 240 48.70 1.08 -80.38
C LYS A 240 47.32 1.65 -80.04
N LEU A 241 46.68 2.35 -80.99
CA LEU A 241 45.29 2.82 -80.85
C LEU A 241 44.28 1.66 -80.89
N VAL A 242 44.49 0.67 -81.74
CA VAL A 242 43.67 -0.56 -81.80
C VAL A 242 43.85 -1.38 -80.53
N ASP A 243 45.08 -1.55 -80.06
CA ASP A 243 45.39 -2.21 -78.78
C ASP A 243 44.75 -1.43 -77.61
N TRP A 244 44.79 -0.10 -77.64
CA TRP A 244 44.10 0.74 -76.67
C TRP A 244 42.57 0.58 -76.77
N GLN A 245 41.99 0.50 -77.96
CA GLN A 245 40.56 0.26 -78.15
C GLN A 245 40.13 -1.11 -77.62
N GLU A 246 40.90 -2.17 -77.85
CA GLU A 246 40.59 -3.51 -77.33
C GLU A 246 40.70 -3.52 -75.79
N ASN A 247 41.75 -2.90 -75.24
CA ASN A 247 41.89 -2.73 -73.80
C ASN A 247 40.76 -1.90 -73.19
N TYR A 248 40.35 -0.82 -73.84
CA TYR A 248 39.27 0.05 -73.38
C TYR A 248 37.91 -0.66 -73.44
N LYS A 249 37.66 -1.48 -74.47
CA LYS A 249 36.49 -2.37 -74.56
C LYS A 249 36.46 -3.33 -73.37
N ASN A 250 37.56 -4.01 -73.07
CA ASN A 250 37.65 -4.90 -71.91
C ASN A 250 37.42 -4.13 -70.59
N GLN A 251 37.94 -2.90 -70.49
CA GLN A 251 37.74 -2.04 -69.33
C GLN A 251 36.27 -1.61 -69.16
N LEU A 252 35.57 -1.33 -70.26
CA LEU A 252 34.14 -1.03 -70.26
C LEU A 252 33.30 -2.25 -69.87
N GLU A 253 33.68 -3.45 -70.31
CA GLU A 253 33.01 -4.70 -69.97
C GLU A 253 33.16 -5.03 -68.47
N ASP A 254 34.36 -4.84 -67.92
CA ASP A 254 34.61 -4.95 -66.47
C ASP A 254 33.87 -3.87 -65.68
N MET A 255 33.81 -2.63 -66.20
CA MET A 255 33.07 -1.55 -65.56
C MET A 255 31.55 -1.78 -65.58
N ALA A 256 31.00 -2.32 -66.66
CA ALA A 256 29.60 -2.74 -66.73
C ALA A 256 29.28 -3.81 -65.68
N THR A 257 30.16 -4.80 -65.54
CA THR A 257 30.01 -5.87 -64.53
C THR A 257 30.05 -5.30 -63.11
N LYS A 258 30.94 -4.34 -62.83
CA LYS A 258 31.03 -3.65 -61.54
C LYS A 258 29.81 -2.79 -61.23
N TYR A 259 29.26 -2.11 -62.24
CA TYR A 259 28.01 -1.38 -62.07
C TYR A 259 26.86 -2.33 -61.71
N GLN A 260 26.78 -3.50 -62.35
CA GLN A 260 25.76 -4.49 -62.02
C GLN A 260 25.88 -5.00 -60.57
N LEU A 261 27.09 -5.35 -60.13
CA LEU A 261 27.35 -5.73 -58.73
C LEU A 261 26.99 -4.62 -57.74
N GLY A 262 27.26 -3.36 -58.08
CA GLY A 262 26.86 -2.21 -57.28
C GLY A 262 25.34 -2.07 -57.17
N VAL A 263 24.62 -2.26 -58.28
CA VAL A 263 23.15 -2.25 -58.31
C VAL A 263 22.58 -3.38 -57.46
N ASP A 264 23.13 -4.59 -57.56
CA ASP A 264 22.68 -5.75 -56.77
C ASP A 264 22.91 -5.54 -55.26
N ALA A 265 24.05 -4.95 -54.87
CA ALA A 265 24.34 -4.61 -53.48
C ALA A 265 23.38 -3.54 -52.93
N ILE A 266 23.03 -2.53 -53.73
CA ILE A 266 22.03 -1.52 -53.36
C ILE A 266 20.65 -2.16 -53.19
N SER A 267 20.24 -3.07 -54.07
CA SER A 267 18.96 -3.79 -53.94
C SER A 267 18.92 -4.70 -52.70
N SER A 268 20.04 -5.35 -52.35
CA SER A 268 20.14 -6.10 -51.09
C SER A 268 20.07 -5.20 -49.86
N THR A 269 20.62 -3.98 -49.95
CA THR A 269 20.56 -2.97 -48.89
C THR A 269 19.14 -2.48 -48.68
N GLU A 270 18.42 -2.20 -49.77
CA GLU A 270 17.00 -1.85 -49.76
C GLU A 270 16.17 -2.91 -49.01
N LYS A 271 16.34 -4.20 -49.33
CA LYS A 271 15.64 -5.29 -48.64
C LYS A 271 15.96 -5.36 -47.15
N SER A 272 17.22 -5.16 -46.77
CA SER A 272 17.65 -5.21 -45.36
C SER A 272 17.05 -4.04 -44.58
N VAL A 273 17.08 -2.83 -45.15
CA VAL A 273 16.48 -1.62 -44.58
C VAL A 273 14.95 -1.76 -44.46
N ALA A 274 14.29 -2.36 -45.45
CA ALA A 274 12.86 -2.66 -45.38
C ALA A 274 12.53 -3.61 -44.21
N SER A 275 13.32 -4.66 -44.00
CA SER A 275 13.12 -5.59 -42.87
C SER A 275 13.36 -4.94 -41.50
N ILE A 276 14.30 -3.98 -41.42
CA ILE A 276 14.56 -3.20 -40.21
C ILE A 276 13.37 -2.30 -39.92
N ASN A 277 12.82 -1.64 -40.95
CA ASN A 277 11.66 -0.80 -40.79
C ASN A 277 10.44 -1.60 -40.28
N GLU A 278 10.20 -2.78 -40.85
CA GLU A 278 9.12 -3.69 -40.43
C GLU A 278 9.28 -4.18 -38.98
N ARG A 279 10.52 -4.50 -38.54
CA ARG A 279 10.79 -4.88 -37.15
C ARG A 279 10.82 -3.71 -36.17
N ALA A 280 11.22 -2.53 -36.61
CA ALA A 280 11.17 -1.32 -35.77
C ALA A 280 9.72 -0.92 -35.46
N GLU A 281 8.78 -1.25 -36.35
CA GLU A 281 7.34 -1.04 -36.15
C GLU A 281 6.76 -1.84 -34.96
N SER A 282 7.42 -2.94 -34.53
CA SER A 282 6.99 -3.66 -33.33
C SER A 282 7.40 -2.97 -32.03
N ILE A 283 8.39 -2.07 -32.03
CA ILE A 283 8.85 -1.37 -30.83
C ILE A 283 7.72 -0.50 -30.23
N PRO A 284 7.02 0.36 -31.00
CA PRO A 284 5.85 1.10 -30.51
C PRO A 284 4.77 0.20 -29.91
N ALA A 285 4.42 -0.92 -30.57
CA ALA A 285 3.41 -1.85 -30.07
C ALA A 285 3.81 -2.51 -28.74
N THR A 286 5.11 -2.73 -28.53
CA THR A 286 5.62 -3.27 -27.26
C THR A 286 5.64 -2.19 -26.18
N MET A 287 5.95 -0.93 -26.54
CA MET A 287 5.85 0.22 -25.63
C MET A 287 4.42 0.53 -25.21
N GLU A 288 3.44 0.32 -26.09
CA GLU A 288 2.03 0.47 -25.77
C GLU A 288 1.56 -0.60 -24.76
N LYS A 289 2.03 -1.84 -24.88
CA LYS A 289 1.79 -2.88 -23.86
C LYS A 289 2.45 -2.53 -22.53
N LEU A 290 3.70 -2.06 -22.54
CA LEU A 290 4.39 -1.61 -21.32
C LEU A 290 3.63 -0.46 -20.65
N HIS A 291 3.13 0.48 -21.43
CA HIS A 291 2.31 1.58 -20.95
C HIS A 291 1.05 1.06 -20.25
N HIS A 292 0.35 0.09 -20.84
CA HIS A 292 -0.83 -0.52 -20.24
C HIS A 292 -0.52 -1.26 -18.93
N VAL A 293 0.62 -1.96 -18.85
CA VAL A 293 1.07 -2.60 -17.60
C VAL A 293 1.42 -1.56 -16.54
N MET A 294 2.07 -0.46 -16.92
CA MET A 294 2.33 0.66 -16.00
C MET A 294 1.06 1.33 -15.53
N GLU A 295 0.07 1.51 -16.40
CA GLU A 295 -1.22 2.13 -16.08
C GLU A 295 -2.04 1.25 -15.14
N LEU A 296 -2.09 -0.07 -15.41
CA LEU A 296 -2.73 -1.05 -14.54
C LEU A 296 -2.02 -1.15 -13.17
N GLY A 297 -0.69 -1.19 -13.18
CA GLY A 297 0.13 -1.20 -11.96
C GLY A 297 -0.09 0.05 -11.12
N HIS A 298 -0.11 1.23 -11.76
CA HIS A 298 -0.41 2.49 -11.09
C HIS A 298 -1.81 2.47 -10.45
N GLY A 299 -2.82 2.01 -11.20
CA GLY A 299 -4.17 1.83 -10.67
C GLY A 299 -4.24 0.88 -9.46
N GLN A 300 -3.48 -0.21 -9.47
CA GLN A 300 -3.39 -1.12 -8.32
C GLN A 300 -2.71 -0.48 -7.11
N VAL A 301 -1.66 0.33 -7.32
CA VAL A 301 -1.00 1.07 -6.23
C VAL A 301 -1.96 2.10 -5.62
N THR A 302 -2.69 2.85 -6.43
CA THR A 302 -3.69 3.83 -5.94
C THR A 302 -4.82 3.15 -5.16
N GLU A 303 -5.31 2.00 -5.64
CA GLU A 303 -6.30 1.20 -4.91
C GLU A 303 -5.73 0.66 -3.58
N LEU A 304 -4.46 0.27 -3.57
CA LEU A 304 -3.78 -0.19 -2.36
C LEU A 304 -3.62 0.95 -1.34
N GLU A 305 -3.22 2.15 -1.78
CA GLU A 305 -3.17 3.35 -0.94
C GLU A 305 -4.54 3.64 -0.35
N HIS A 306 -5.61 3.55 -1.15
CA HIS A 306 -6.97 3.78 -0.66
C HIS A 306 -7.39 2.73 0.37
N ARG A 307 -7.04 1.45 0.16
CA ARG A 307 -7.28 0.38 1.14
C ARG A 307 -6.46 0.55 2.42
N LEU A 308 -5.21 0.99 2.30
CA LEU A 308 -4.35 1.28 3.45
C LEU A 308 -4.88 2.47 4.25
N GLU A 309 -5.41 3.50 3.58
CA GLU A 309 -6.08 4.63 4.25
C GLU A 309 -7.36 4.17 4.95
N ALA A 310 -8.18 3.32 4.31
CA ALA A 310 -9.35 2.73 4.97
C ALA A 310 -8.96 1.85 6.18
N PHE A 311 -7.84 1.13 6.10
CA PHE A 311 -7.31 0.35 7.22
C PHE A 311 -6.78 1.23 8.36
N LYS A 312 -6.13 2.34 8.02
CA LYS A 312 -5.69 3.36 8.96
C LYS A 312 -6.88 3.98 9.68
N ASP A 313 -7.93 4.34 8.94
CA ASP A 313 -9.19 4.83 9.52
C ASP A 313 -9.86 3.78 10.43
N LEU A 314 -9.85 2.51 10.02
CA LEU A 314 -10.40 1.42 10.82
C LEU A 314 -9.59 1.23 12.11
N ARG A 315 -8.26 1.26 12.02
CA ARG A 315 -7.36 1.24 13.18
C ARG A 315 -7.62 2.43 14.10
N ASP A 316 -7.69 3.64 13.57
CA ASP A 316 -7.87 4.86 14.36
C ASP A 316 -9.23 4.86 15.06
N LYS A 317 -10.31 4.45 14.36
CA LYS A 317 -11.63 4.23 14.98
C LYS A 317 -11.64 3.10 16.01
N ALA A 318 -10.89 2.02 15.78
CA ALA A 318 -10.77 0.94 16.77
C ALA A 318 -10.01 1.42 18.02
N ILE A 319 -8.96 2.22 17.85
CA ILE A 319 -8.22 2.84 18.94
C ILE A 319 -9.09 3.85 19.70
N GLU A 320 -9.92 4.64 19.02
CA GLU A 320 -10.89 5.55 19.67
C GLU A 320 -12.04 4.82 20.38
N ALA A 321 -12.53 3.72 19.81
CA ALA A 321 -13.60 2.93 20.40
C ALA A 321 -13.14 2.16 21.65
N MET A 322 -11.85 1.84 21.77
CA MET A 322 -11.32 1.09 22.91
C MET A 322 -11.51 1.79 24.27
N PRO A 323 -11.16 3.08 24.44
CA PRO A 323 -11.48 3.81 25.67
C PRO A 323 -12.98 3.91 25.92
N GLN A 324 -13.82 4.05 24.88
CA GLN A 324 -15.28 4.09 25.05
C GLN A 324 -15.83 2.74 25.52
N ILE A 325 -15.35 1.63 24.97
CA ILE A 325 -15.71 0.28 25.44
C ILE A 325 -15.29 0.12 26.89
N LYS A 326 -14.08 0.56 27.26
CA LYS A 326 -13.60 0.55 28.64
C LYS A 326 -14.47 1.39 29.56
N GLU A 327 -14.85 2.60 29.16
CA GLU A 327 -15.73 3.48 29.95
C GLU A 327 -17.14 2.90 30.12
N GLN A 328 -17.74 2.41 29.04
CA GLN A 328 -19.06 1.75 29.08
C GLN A 328 -19.02 0.48 29.94
N MET A 329 -17.89 -0.21 29.95
CA MET A 329 -17.65 -1.40 30.75
C MET A 329 -17.42 -1.07 32.22
N ASP A 330 -16.64 -0.03 32.55
CA ASP A 330 -16.50 0.49 33.91
C ASP A 330 -17.87 0.94 34.45
N SER A 331 -18.67 1.60 33.62
CA SER A 331 -20.06 1.95 33.93
C SER A 331 -20.92 0.70 34.17
N THR A 332 -20.84 -0.31 33.29
CA THR A 332 -21.58 -1.57 33.45
C THR A 332 -21.14 -2.31 34.72
N MET A 333 -19.85 -2.34 35.04
CA MET A 333 -19.32 -2.95 36.25
C MET A 333 -19.74 -2.19 37.49
N SER A 334 -19.82 -0.86 37.41
CA SER A 334 -20.40 -0.02 38.46
C SER A 334 -21.87 -0.33 38.66
N VAL A 335 -22.67 -0.44 37.60
CA VAL A 335 -24.10 -0.78 37.66
C VAL A 335 -24.31 -2.20 38.19
N ILE A 336 -23.48 -3.17 37.79
CA ILE A 336 -23.51 -4.53 38.36
C ILE A 336 -23.15 -4.46 39.84
N GLY A 337 -22.11 -3.72 40.22
CA GLY A 337 -21.72 -3.52 41.62
C GLY A 337 -22.83 -2.88 42.46
N GLU A 338 -23.51 -1.86 41.93
CA GLU A 338 -24.67 -1.24 42.56
C GLU A 338 -25.87 -2.18 42.63
N SER A 339 -26.14 -2.96 41.58
CA SER A 339 -27.22 -3.94 41.55
C SER A 339 -26.97 -5.08 42.55
N VAL A 340 -25.71 -5.53 42.66
CA VAL A 340 -25.28 -6.49 43.69
C VAL A 340 -25.44 -5.91 45.08
N LYS A 341 -25.05 -4.64 45.29
CA LYS A 341 -25.23 -3.96 46.57
C LYS A 341 -26.71 -3.77 46.93
N ALA A 342 -27.55 -3.42 45.96
CA ALA A 342 -28.98 -3.31 46.11
C ALA A 342 -29.64 -4.66 46.41
N ALA A 343 -29.23 -5.73 45.71
CA ALA A 343 -29.67 -7.08 45.99
C ALA A 343 -29.25 -7.52 47.40
N SER A 344 -27.99 -7.30 47.77
CA SER A 344 -27.47 -7.58 49.12
C SER A 344 -28.27 -6.85 50.20
N SER A 345 -28.56 -5.57 50.01
CA SER A 345 -29.37 -4.79 50.96
C SER A 345 -30.83 -5.27 51.01
N HIS A 346 -31.41 -5.64 49.87
CA HIS A 346 -32.74 -6.24 49.81
C HIS A 346 -32.77 -7.60 50.53
N TYR A 347 -31.71 -8.40 50.41
CA TYR A 347 -31.58 -9.65 51.13
C TYR A 347 -31.36 -9.46 52.62
N GLU A 348 -30.52 -8.52 53.05
CA GLU A 348 -30.43 -8.16 54.47
C GLU A 348 -31.80 -7.78 55.04
N SER A 349 -32.59 -7.01 54.28
CA SER A 349 -33.96 -6.67 54.67
C SER A 349 -34.88 -7.89 54.68
N MET A 350 -34.76 -8.81 53.73
CA MET A 350 -35.56 -10.04 53.66
C MET A 350 -35.18 -11.03 54.77
N LEU A 351 -33.89 -11.12 55.12
CA LEU A 351 -33.39 -11.92 56.24
C LEU A 351 -33.89 -11.33 57.56
N ALA A 352 -33.82 -10.01 57.75
CA ALA A 352 -34.40 -9.34 58.91
C ALA A 352 -35.91 -9.57 59.03
N GLU A 353 -36.65 -9.48 57.91
CA GLU A 353 -38.08 -9.76 57.88
C GLU A 353 -38.37 -11.25 58.16
N SER A 354 -37.57 -12.16 57.59
CA SER A 354 -37.66 -13.60 57.85
C SER A 354 -37.42 -13.91 59.33
N GLN A 355 -36.46 -13.24 59.98
CA GLN A 355 -36.21 -13.39 61.41
C GLN A 355 -37.41 -12.91 62.22
N ASN A 356 -38.00 -11.78 61.84
CA ASN A 356 -39.22 -11.27 62.47
C ASN A 356 -40.39 -12.25 62.30
N ILE A 357 -40.53 -12.89 61.12
CA ILE A 357 -41.52 -13.95 60.89
C ILE A 357 -41.25 -15.17 61.78
N ILE A 358 -39.99 -15.60 61.93
CA ILE A 358 -39.61 -16.70 62.83
C ILE A 358 -39.97 -16.36 64.28
N ASP A 359 -39.65 -15.16 64.73
CA ASP A 359 -39.92 -14.71 66.10
C ASP A 359 -41.43 -14.61 66.36
N ASN A 360 -42.19 -14.04 65.43
CA ASN A 360 -43.65 -13.98 65.50
C ASN A 360 -44.27 -15.37 65.46
N PHE A 361 -43.83 -16.27 64.58
CA PHE A 361 -44.30 -17.64 64.52
C PHE A 361 -44.00 -18.38 65.83
N SER A 362 -42.79 -18.25 66.36
CA SER A 362 -42.37 -18.84 67.62
C SER A 362 -43.23 -18.34 68.79
N TYR A 363 -43.47 -17.03 68.85
CA TYR A 363 -44.33 -16.39 69.85
C TYR A 363 -45.78 -16.87 69.73
N THR A 364 -46.39 -16.78 68.54
CA THR A 364 -47.77 -17.20 68.30
C THR A 364 -47.97 -18.69 68.50
N ALA A 365 -47.02 -19.54 68.08
CA ALA A 365 -47.09 -20.98 68.30
C ALA A 365 -47.00 -21.31 69.80
N THR A 366 -46.13 -20.64 70.55
CA THR A 366 -46.03 -20.81 72.01
C THR A 366 -47.32 -20.39 72.71
N GLN A 367 -47.91 -19.25 72.31
CA GLN A 367 -49.20 -18.81 72.83
C GLN A 367 -50.34 -19.77 72.45
N GLY A 368 -50.35 -20.29 71.22
CA GLY A 368 -51.32 -21.26 70.74
C GLY A 368 -51.25 -22.57 71.53
N VAL A 369 -50.05 -23.08 71.80
CA VAL A 369 -49.81 -24.26 72.64
C VAL A 369 -50.27 -24.00 74.07
N GLU A 370 -50.01 -22.83 74.65
CA GLU A 370 -50.43 -22.50 76.01
C GLU A 370 -51.95 -22.32 76.14
N LEU A 371 -52.58 -21.70 75.14
CA LEU A 371 -54.04 -21.58 75.05
C LEU A 371 -54.68 -22.96 74.87
N MET A 372 -54.11 -23.81 74.03
CA MET A 372 -54.53 -25.20 73.85
C MET A 372 -54.37 -25.99 75.16
N ARG A 373 -53.25 -25.86 75.87
CA ARG A 373 -53.03 -26.47 77.19
C ARG A 373 -54.13 -26.08 78.16
N THR A 374 -54.42 -24.79 78.25
CA THR A 374 -55.43 -24.24 79.18
C THR A 374 -56.84 -24.72 78.83
N ASN A 375 -57.21 -24.70 77.56
CA ASN A 375 -58.51 -25.16 77.10
C ASN A 375 -58.69 -26.67 77.26
N LEU A 376 -57.65 -27.46 77.00
CA LEU A 376 -57.67 -28.91 77.19
C LEU A 376 -57.74 -29.30 78.67
N GLU A 377 -57.00 -28.60 79.54
CA GLU A 377 -57.05 -28.80 80.99
C GLU A 377 -58.43 -28.45 81.56
N SER A 378 -58.98 -27.28 81.17
CA SER A 378 -60.31 -26.85 81.58
C SER A 378 -61.41 -27.76 81.01
N GLY A 379 -61.27 -28.23 79.77
CA GLY A 379 -62.19 -29.17 79.13
C GLY A 379 -62.21 -30.52 79.83
N ALA A 380 -61.03 -31.05 80.19
CA ALA A 380 -60.90 -32.30 80.94
C ALA A 380 -61.55 -32.19 82.33
N GLU A 381 -61.31 -31.09 83.05
CA GLU A 381 -61.90 -30.84 84.36
C GLU A 381 -63.42 -30.68 84.28
N SER A 382 -63.92 -29.96 83.27
CA SER A 382 -65.35 -29.79 83.02
C SER A 382 -66.05 -31.12 82.74
N VAL A 383 -65.48 -31.96 81.85
CA VAL A 383 -66.01 -33.30 81.55
C VAL A 383 -66.01 -34.18 82.79
N SER A 384 -64.90 -34.19 83.55
CA SER A 384 -64.80 -34.96 84.80
C SER A 384 -65.88 -34.53 85.80
N LYS A 385 -66.04 -33.23 86.03
CA LYS A 385 -67.05 -32.68 86.93
C LYS A 385 -68.47 -33.02 86.48
N GLN A 386 -68.77 -32.87 85.19
CA GLN A 386 -70.09 -33.15 84.62
C GLN A 386 -70.42 -34.64 84.66
N LEU A 387 -69.45 -35.53 84.45
CA LEU A 387 -69.63 -36.98 84.62
C LEU A 387 -69.91 -37.35 86.08
N ILE A 388 -69.19 -36.75 87.05
CA ILE A 388 -69.44 -36.96 88.49
C ILE A 388 -70.84 -36.47 88.88
N GLU A 389 -71.25 -35.29 88.42
CA GLU A 389 -72.58 -34.73 88.69
C GLU A 389 -73.70 -35.55 88.04
N SER A 390 -73.47 -36.03 86.81
CA SER A 390 -74.38 -36.94 86.12
C SER A 390 -74.50 -38.27 86.86
N SER A 391 -73.38 -38.83 87.34
CA SER A 391 -73.36 -40.04 88.18
C SER A 391 -74.17 -39.85 89.47
N HIS A 392 -74.00 -38.72 90.16
CA HIS A 392 -74.77 -38.41 91.36
C HIS A 392 -76.27 -38.23 91.06
N THR A 393 -76.61 -37.58 89.95
CA THR A 393 -78.00 -37.37 89.53
C THR A 393 -78.67 -38.70 89.17
N ILE A 394 -77.98 -39.55 88.41
CA ILE A 394 -78.43 -40.91 88.06
C ILE A 394 -78.60 -41.72 89.34
N GLY A 395 -77.61 -41.73 90.23
CA GLY A 395 -77.68 -42.43 91.52
C GLY A 395 -78.83 -41.94 92.40
N GLY A 396 -79.08 -40.63 92.44
CA GLY A 396 -80.20 -40.03 93.18
C GLY A 396 -81.56 -40.46 92.61
N LYS A 397 -81.76 -40.35 91.29
CA LYS A 397 -83.00 -40.78 90.64
C LYS A 397 -83.23 -42.28 90.73
N LEU A 398 -82.17 -43.08 90.70
CA LEU A 398 -82.26 -44.54 90.88
C LEU A 398 -82.62 -44.90 92.32
N ALA A 399 -82.09 -44.18 93.31
CA ALA A 399 -82.47 -44.35 94.71
C ALA A 399 -83.94 -43.94 94.96
N GLU A 400 -84.39 -42.82 94.37
CA GLU A 400 -85.78 -42.38 94.42
C GLU A 400 -86.72 -43.42 93.77
N ALA A 401 -86.39 -43.87 92.55
CA ALA A 401 -87.15 -44.94 91.88
C ALA A 401 -87.18 -46.24 92.70
N SER A 402 -86.07 -46.61 93.36
CA SER A 402 -86.06 -47.79 94.25
C SER A 402 -86.94 -47.58 95.49
N SER A 403 -86.96 -46.37 96.07
CA SER A 403 -87.81 -46.03 97.21
C SER A 403 -89.29 -46.07 96.81
N ASP A 404 -89.63 -45.51 95.65
CA ASP A 404 -90.99 -45.54 95.09
C ASP A 404 -91.45 -46.96 94.82
N ILE A 405 -90.59 -47.81 94.25
CA ILE A 405 -90.87 -49.24 94.08
C ILE A 405 -91.10 -49.90 95.45
N GLN A 406 -90.29 -49.58 96.46
CA GLN A 406 -90.44 -50.14 97.80
C GLN A 406 -91.75 -49.71 98.47
N GLU A 407 -92.17 -48.45 98.30
CA GLU A 407 -93.47 -47.94 98.77
C GLU A 407 -94.65 -48.57 98.01
N GLN A 408 -94.57 -48.66 96.68
CA GLN A 408 -95.59 -49.31 95.85
C GLN A 408 -95.71 -50.81 96.17
N VAL A 409 -94.59 -51.50 96.41
CA VAL A 409 -94.60 -52.89 96.87
C VAL A 409 -95.21 -52.98 98.26
N GLY A 410 -94.81 -52.11 99.20
CA GLY A 410 -95.36 -52.07 100.55
C GLY A 410 -96.87 -51.88 100.56
N THR A 411 -97.38 -50.91 99.80
CA THR A 411 -98.82 -50.64 99.63
C THR A 411 -99.54 -51.79 98.91
N ALA A 412 -98.96 -52.39 97.87
CA ALA A 412 -99.50 -53.57 97.20
C ALA A 412 -99.60 -54.78 98.13
N THR A 413 -98.56 -55.04 98.95
CA THR A 413 -98.60 -56.09 99.99
C THR A 413 -99.63 -55.80 101.08
N GLY A 414 -99.76 -54.54 101.51
CA GLY A 414 -100.81 -54.13 102.46
C GLY A 414 -102.23 -54.34 101.90
N GLY A 415 -102.42 -54.07 100.60
CA GLY A 415 -103.67 -54.35 99.89
C GLY A 415 -103.95 -55.85 99.75
N LEU A 416 -102.92 -56.65 99.45
CA LEU A 416 -103.01 -58.12 99.37
C LEU A 416 -103.34 -58.77 100.73
N SER A 417 -102.87 -58.18 101.84
CA SER A 417 -103.18 -58.64 103.20
C SER A 417 -104.67 -58.63 103.54
N ASN A 418 -105.50 -57.85 102.83
CA ASN A 418 -106.95 -57.77 103.06
C ASN A 418 -107.78 -58.85 102.32
N MET A 419 -107.18 -59.79 101.56
CA MET A 419 -107.91 -60.66 100.62
C MET A 419 -108.06 -62.19 100.96
N THR A 420 -108.00 -62.64 102.23
CA THR A 420 -108.40 -63.98 102.75
C THR A 420 -107.35 -65.13 102.77
N ASN A 421 -107.42 -65.92 103.85
CA ASN A 421 -106.49 -66.89 104.50
C ASN A 421 -105.67 -67.91 103.67
N HIS A 422 -105.89 -68.10 102.36
CA HIS A 422 -104.99 -68.95 101.54
C HIS A 422 -103.90 -68.15 100.81
N LEU A 423 -103.96 -66.82 100.86
CA LEU A 423 -102.91 -65.93 100.37
C LEU A 423 -101.81 -65.66 101.40
N THR A 424 -102.04 -65.86 102.70
CA THR A 424 -101.11 -65.42 103.77
C THR A 424 -99.69 -65.95 103.60
N ASN A 425 -99.52 -67.24 103.27
CA ASN A 425 -98.19 -67.85 103.11
C ASN A 425 -97.51 -67.41 101.81
N THR A 426 -98.27 -67.33 100.71
CA THR A 426 -97.75 -66.92 99.40
C THR A 426 -97.44 -65.42 99.37
N THR A 427 -98.24 -64.59 100.03
CA THR A 427 -98.00 -63.15 100.20
C THR A 427 -96.78 -62.89 101.07
N GLU A 428 -96.56 -63.67 102.13
CA GLU A 428 -95.34 -63.55 102.94
C GLU A 428 -94.08 -63.92 102.15
N GLN A 429 -94.15 -64.99 101.34
CA GLN A 429 -93.07 -65.38 100.44
C GLN A 429 -92.81 -64.33 99.34
N ILE A 430 -93.86 -63.75 98.74
CA ILE A 430 -93.72 -62.68 97.74
C ILE A 430 -93.13 -61.43 98.39
N ARG A 431 -93.57 -61.06 99.60
CA ARG A 431 -93.04 -59.93 100.37
C ARG A 431 -91.55 -60.12 100.60
N GLN A 432 -91.16 -61.28 101.11
CA GLN A 432 -89.75 -61.60 101.38
C GLN A 432 -88.91 -61.61 100.11
N HIS A 433 -89.40 -62.22 99.02
CA HIS A 433 -88.67 -62.29 97.76
C HIS A 433 -88.54 -60.91 97.08
N LEU A 434 -89.55 -60.03 97.19
CA LEU A 434 -89.46 -58.65 96.72
C LEU A 434 -88.53 -57.81 97.60
N GLU A 435 -88.57 -57.98 98.92
CA GLU A 435 -87.67 -57.29 99.85
C GLU A 435 -86.21 -57.69 99.59
N ASP A 436 -85.93 -58.98 99.38
CA ASP A 436 -84.61 -59.49 99.01
C ASP A 436 -84.18 -58.94 97.63
N SER A 437 -85.10 -58.91 96.65
CA SER A 437 -84.79 -58.39 95.30
C SER A 437 -84.55 -56.88 95.28
N ILE A 438 -85.28 -56.10 96.10
CA ILE A 438 -85.07 -54.65 96.26
C ILE A 438 -83.75 -54.39 96.99
N THR A 439 -83.42 -55.21 97.98
CA THR A 439 -82.15 -55.11 98.70
C THR A 439 -80.97 -55.41 97.78
N GLU A 440 -81.08 -56.47 96.96
CA GLU A 440 -80.09 -56.82 95.95
C GLU A 440 -79.98 -55.75 94.87
N LEU A 441 -81.10 -55.24 94.35
CA LEU A 441 -81.14 -54.17 93.36
C LEU A 441 -80.50 -52.89 93.91
N ASN A 442 -80.79 -52.49 95.15
CA ASN A 442 -80.13 -51.36 95.80
C ASN A 442 -78.62 -51.56 95.95
N SER A 443 -78.18 -52.78 96.23
CA SER A 443 -76.76 -53.14 96.31
C SER A 443 -76.10 -53.01 94.93
N GLN A 444 -76.70 -53.59 93.89
CA GLN A 444 -76.23 -53.48 92.50
C GLN A 444 -76.23 -52.04 91.99
N LEU A 445 -77.24 -51.24 92.33
CA LEU A 445 -77.28 -49.81 92.00
C LEU A 445 -76.16 -49.02 92.69
N ARG A 446 -75.86 -49.32 93.96
CA ARG A 446 -74.72 -48.70 94.66
C ARG A 446 -73.39 -49.05 94.02
N VAL A 447 -73.22 -50.31 93.60
CA VAL A 447 -72.03 -50.75 92.86
C VAL A 447 -71.95 -50.04 91.51
N LEU A 448 -73.02 -50.01 90.72
CA LEU A 448 -73.06 -49.31 89.44
C LEU A 448 -72.73 -47.82 89.54
N VAL A 449 -73.24 -47.12 90.56
CA VAL A 449 -72.91 -45.70 90.80
C VAL A 449 -71.45 -45.53 91.20
N ALA A 450 -70.90 -46.47 91.97
CA ALA A 450 -69.47 -46.48 92.30
C ALA A 450 -68.61 -46.73 91.06
N ASP A 451 -68.96 -47.72 90.24
CA ASP A 451 -68.26 -48.05 88.99
C ASP A 451 -68.31 -46.89 88.00
N ILE A 452 -69.48 -46.26 87.78
CA ILE A 452 -69.60 -45.07 86.93
C ILE A 452 -68.74 -43.91 87.46
N LYS A 453 -68.64 -43.75 88.78
CA LYS A 453 -67.82 -42.71 89.39
C LYS A 453 -66.32 -42.99 89.20
N ASP A 454 -65.92 -44.25 89.31
CA ASP A 454 -64.54 -44.66 89.08
C ASP A 454 -64.16 -44.58 87.58
N ASP A 455 -65.04 -45.03 86.67
CA ASP A 455 -64.89 -44.89 85.22
C ASP A 455 -64.82 -43.42 84.79
N ALA A 456 -65.62 -42.53 85.41
CA ALA A 456 -65.54 -41.09 85.17
C ALA A 456 -64.18 -40.50 85.58
N ARG A 457 -63.63 -41.00 86.68
CA ARG A 457 -62.31 -40.60 87.17
C ARG A 457 -61.20 -41.13 86.27
N GLU A 458 -61.31 -42.38 85.82
CA GLU A 458 -60.38 -43.00 84.88
C GLU A 458 -60.41 -42.30 83.51
N THR A 459 -61.60 -42.00 82.99
CA THR A 459 -61.77 -41.22 81.75
C THR A 459 -61.11 -39.84 81.87
N GLY A 460 -61.26 -39.16 83.02
CA GLY A 460 -60.58 -37.90 83.29
C GLY A 460 -59.05 -38.02 83.27
N ASN A 461 -58.50 -39.14 83.78
CA ASN A 461 -57.07 -39.41 83.73
C ASN A 461 -56.58 -39.71 82.31
N VAL A 462 -57.28 -40.55 81.54
CA VAL A 462 -56.94 -40.87 80.14
C VAL A 462 -56.98 -39.61 79.29
N LEU A 463 -57.99 -38.75 79.46
CA LEU A 463 -58.08 -37.49 78.73
C LEU A 463 -56.92 -36.56 79.08
N LYS A 464 -56.51 -36.53 80.36
CA LYS A 464 -55.35 -35.76 80.82
C LYS A 464 -54.03 -36.26 80.21
N GLU A 465 -53.84 -37.57 80.12
CA GLU A 465 -52.65 -38.18 79.50
C GLU A 465 -52.61 -37.90 77.98
N ALA A 466 -53.72 -38.10 77.27
CA ALA A 466 -53.83 -37.81 75.84
C ALA A 466 -53.57 -36.31 75.54
N ASN A 467 -54.06 -35.42 76.40
CA ASN A 467 -53.78 -33.98 76.30
C ASN A 467 -52.29 -33.67 76.51
N GLN A 468 -51.64 -34.35 77.45
CA GLN A 468 -50.20 -34.18 77.70
C GLN A 468 -49.36 -34.65 76.50
N GLU A 469 -49.73 -35.76 75.87
CA GLU A 469 -49.08 -36.28 74.67
C GLU A 469 -49.25 -35.35 73.47
N LEU A 470 -50.46 -34.80 73.25
CA LEU A 470 -50.72 -33.80 72.21
C LEU A 470 -49.89 -32.52 72.41
N LEU A 471 -49.75 -32.05 73.65
CA LEU A 471 -48.93 -30.89 73.97
C LEU A 471 -47.44 -31.13 73.67
N ASN A 472 -46.94 -32.31 74.03
CA ASN A 472 -45.56 -32.69 73.74
C ASN A 472 -45.33 -32.79 72.23
N SER A 473 -46.23 -33.44 71.50
CA SER A 473 -46.14 -33.58 70.04
C SER A 473 -46.19 -32.23 69.32
N THR A 474 -47.03 -31.31 69.80
CA THR A 474 -47.15 -29.97 69.21
C THR A 474 -45.91 -29.11 69.49
N LYS A 475 -45.32 -29.22 70.69
CA LYS A 475 -44.02 -28.58 71.01
C LYS A 475 -42.88 -29.12 70.14
N GLU A 476 -42.87 -30.42 69.87
CA GLU A 476 -41.85 -31.03 69.01
C GLU A 476 -41.98 -30.53 67.56
N ILE A 477 -43.19 -30.52 67.00
CA ILE A 477 -43.46 -29.97 65.66
C ILE A 477 -43.06 -28.49 65.58
N GLN A 478 -43.36 -27.69 66.61
CA GLN A 478 -42.96 -26.29 66.71
C GLN A 478 -41.43 -26.16 66.63
N SER A 479 -40.71 -26.93 67.45
CA SER A 479 -39.24 -26.90 67.49
C SER A 479 -38.61 -27.32 66.15
N GLN A 480 -39.12 -28.38 65.54
CA GLN A 480 -38.66 -28.85 64.23
C GLN A 480 -38.91 -27.82 63.12
N THR A 481 -40.07 -27.17 63.14
CA THR A 481 -40.44 -26.13 62.15
C THR A 481 -39.53 -24.90 62.31
N THR A 482 -39.33 -24.41 63.53
CA THR A 482 -38.40 -23.30 63.79
C THR A 482 -36.99 -23.65 63.32
N SER A 483 -36.49 -24.84 63.65
CA SER A 483 -35.16 -25.29 63.21
C SER A 483 -35.04 -25.40 61.69
N ALA A 484 -36.08 -25.87 60.99
CA ALA A 484 -36.08 -25.96 59.53
C ALA A 484 -36.03 -24.57 58.87
N ILE A 485 -36.77 -23.59 59.40
CA ILE A 485 -36.76 -22.22 58.89
C ILE A 485 -35.39 -21.56 59.14
N THR A 486 -34.79 -21.74 60.33
CA THR A 486 -33.43 -21.24 60.61
C THR A 486 -32.39 -21.87 59.68
N LYS A 487 -32.44 -23.18 59.43
CA LYS A 487 -31.51 -23.82 58.48
C LYS A 487 -31.69 -23.33 57.04
N LEU A 488 -32.92 -23.03 56.63
CA LEU A 488 -33.19 -22.41 55.33
C LEU A 488 -32.58 -21.00 55.25
N HIS A 489 -32.68 -20.23 56.33
CA HIS A 489 -32.09 -18.89 56.46
C HIS A 489 -30.57 -18.92 56.26
N ASP A 490 -29.84 -19.72 57.06
CA ASP A 490 -28.37 -19.82 56.98
C ASP A 490 -27.89 -20.28 55.59
N ARG A 491 -28.62 -21.21 54.97
CA ARG A 491 -28.26 -21.74 53.66
C ARG A 491 -28.49 -20.71 52.54
N LEU A 492 -29.55 -19.91 52.63
CA LEU A 492 -29.79 -18.83 51.69
C LEU A 492 -28.70 -17.75 51.80
N GLU A 493 -28.32 -17.37 53.02
CA GLU A 493 -27.23 -16.41 53.27
C GLU A 493 -25.92 -16.89 52.63
N THR A 494 -25.51 -18.13 52.91
CA THR A 494 -24.24 -18.68 52.41
C THR A 494 -24.22 -18.82 50.89
N THR A 495 -25.30 -19.33 50.29
CA THR A 495 -25.34 -19.60 48.83
C THR A 495 -25.37 -18.32 48.01
N LEU A 496 -25.98 -17.24 48.51
CA LEU A 496 -25.99 -15.96 47.84
C LEU A 496 -24.61 -15.31 47.84
N GLU A 497 -23.92 -15.31 48.99
CA GLU A 497 -22.55 -14.80 49.12
C GLU A 497 -21.60 -15.48 48.11
N GLU A 498 -21.66 -16.82 48.01
CA GLU A 498 -20.86 -17.59 47.08
C GLU A 498 -21.19 -17.28 45.61
N VAL A 499 -22.47 -17.25 45.24
CA VAL A 499 -22.89 -16.97 43.85
C VAL A 499 -22.47 -15.56 43.43
N PHE A 500 -22.58 -14.56 44.31
CA PHE A 500 -22.19 -13.19 44.01
C PHE A 500 -20.68 -13.05 43.81
N GLN A 501 -19.86 -13.64 44.68
CA GLN A 501 -18.40 -13.60 44.50
C GLN A 501 -17.96 -14.29 43.22
N VAL A 502 -18.51 -15.49 42.94
CA VAL A 502 -18.17 -16.26 41.75
C VAL A 502 -18.58 -15.51 40.48
N GLN A 503 -19.78 -14.93 40.45
CA GLN A 503 -20.27 -14.23 39.26
C GLN A 503 -19.51 -12.93 38.98
N ALA A 504 -19.20 -12.14 40.01
CA ALA A 504 -18.38 -10.93 39.85
C ALA A 504 -16.96 -11.26 39.34
N GLN A 505 -16.36 -12.35 39.85
CA GLN A 505 -15.04 -12.78 39.44
C GLN A 505 -15.03 -13.37 38.01
N ALA A 506 -16.09 -14.10 37.63
CA ALA A 506 -16.25 -14.63 36.28
C ALA A 506 -16.41 -13.54 35.23
N VAL A 507 -17.23 -12.52 35.51
CA VAL A 507 -17.40 -11.35 34.64
C VAL A 507 -16.06 -10.65 34.43
N ARG A 508 -15.32 -10.37 35.51
CA ARG A 508 -14.01 -9.71 35.43
C ARG A 508 -13.00 -10.50 34.59
N ARG A 509 -12.89 -11.81 34.82
CA ARG A 509 -12.01 -12.70 34.04
C ARG A 509 -12.35 -12.72 32.55
N THR A 510 -13.64 -12.74 32.22
CA THR A 510 -14.11 -12.79 30.83
C THR A 510 -13.71 -11.52 30.09
N PHE A 511 -13.73 -10.37 30.77
CA PHE A 511 -13.32 -9.09 30.19
C PHE A 511 -11.81 -8.94 30.05
N ASP A 512 -11.02 -9.31 31.06
CA ASP A 512 -9.56 -9.30 30.95
C ASP A 512 -9.12 -10.17 29.75
N SER A 513 -9.76 -11.33 29.56
CA SER A 513 -9.51 -12.20 28.40
C SER A 513 -9.93 -11.57 27.07
N LEU A 514 -11.03 -10.81 27.02
CA LEU A 514 -11.50 -10.12 25.82
C LEU A 514 -10.57 -8.97 25.43
N GLU A 515 -10.09 -8.19 26.40
CA GLU A 515 -9.13 -7.10 26.19
C GLU A 515 -7.83 -7.64 25.61
N ASP A 516 -7.27 -8.71 26.18
CA ASP A 516 -6.08 -9.38 25.65
C ASP A 516 -6.31 -9.91 24.22
N GLN A 517 -7.44 -10.57 23.96
CA GLN A 517 -7.75 -11.11 22.63
C GLN A 517 -7.90 -10.02 21.57
N ILE A 518 -8.59 -8.92 21.87
CA ILE A 518 -8.75 -7.80 20.94
C ILE A 518 -7.39 -7.16 20.66
N THR A 519 -6.60 -6.90 21.70
CA THR A 519 -5.25 -6.31 21.57
C THR A 519 -4.35 -7.17 20.69
N GLN A 520 -4.35 -8.49 20.93
CA GLN A 520 -3.57 -9.43 20.15
C GLN A 520 -4.06 -9.54 18.69
N SER A 521 -5.37 -9.53 18.46
CA SER A 521 -5.94 -9.61 17.12
C SER A 521 -5.62 -8.35 16.29
N VAL A 522 -5.65 -7.16 16.90
CA VAL A 522 -5.24 -5.90 16.24
C VAL A 522 -3.75 -5.92 15.91
N ALA A 523 -2.91 -6.37 16.84
CA ALA A 523 -1.47 -6.49 16.62
C ALA A 523 -1.11 -7.48 15.49
N GLN A 524 -1.74 -8.66 15.48
CA GLN A 524 -1.56 -9.65 14.42
C GLN A 524 -2.03 -9.13 13.06
N THR A 525 -3.15 -8.41 13.03
CA THR A 525 -3.67 -7.80 11.80
C THR A 525 -2.72 -6.74 11.26
N GLY A 526 -2.17 -5.88 12.12
CA GLY A 526 -1.16 -4.89 11.72
C GLY A 526 0.07 -5.53 11.08
N SER A 527 0.61 -6.58 11.71
CA SER A 527 1.75 -7.33 11.17
C SER A 527 1.44 -8.04 9.84
N ALA A 528 0.22 -8.58 9.69
CA ALA A 528 -0.21 -9.21 8.45
C ALA A 528 -0.30 -8.21 7.29
N VAL A 529 -0.84 -7.00 7.55
CA VAL A 529 -0.93 -5.93 6.54
C VAL A 529 0.45 -5.46 6.10
N GLU A 530 1.37 -5.25 7.04
CA GLU A 530 2.75 -4.84 6.74
C GLU A 530 3.44 -5.88 5.84
N LYS A 531 3.28 -7.17 6.16
CA LYS A 531 3.80 -8.27 5.35
C LYS A 531 3.16 -8.36 3.97
N GLN A 532 1.87 -8.05 3.85
CA GLN A 532 1.17 -8.02 2.58
C GLN A 532 1.70 -6.91 1.66
N VAL A 533 2.02 -5.74 2.21
CA VAL A 533 2.62 -4.61 1.48
C VAL A 533 4.03 -4.99 1.00
N GLU A 534 4.84 -5.62 1.85
CA GLU A 534 6.18 -6.10 1.50
C GLU A 534 6.15 -7.12 0.35
N ILE A 535 5.23 -8.09 0.39
CA ILE A 535 5.06 -9.07 -0.69
C ILE A 535 4.69 -8.40 -2.02
N LEU A 536 3.84 -7.37 -1.96
CA LEU A 536 3.35 -6.67 -3.14
C LEU A 536 4.44 -5.84 -3.80
N ASP A 537 5.27 -5.16 -3.00
CA ASP A 537 6.46 -4.44 -3.51
C ASP A 537 7.42 -5.41 -4.20
N LEU A 538 7.65 -6.58 -3.60
CA LEU A 538 8.52 -7.62 -4.16
C LEU A 538 7.97 -8.20 -5.48
N GLN A 539 6.65 -8.41 -5.57
CA GLN A 539 5.99 -8.83 -6.83
C GLN A 539 6.08 -7.76 -7.92
N MET A 540 5.85 -6.50 -7.56
CA MET A 540 5.94 -5.40 -8.51
C MET A 540 7.37 -5.26 -9.05
N GLN A 541 8.36 -5.40 -8.18
CA GLN A 541 9.78 -5.38 -8.56
C GLN A 541 10.16 -6.57 -9.46
N GLN A 542 9.62 -7.77 -9.19
CA GLN A 542 9.80 -8.93 -10.07
C GLN A 542 9.20 -8.68 -11.44
N GLU A 543 8.00 -8.09 -11.52
CA GLU A 543 7.32 -7.91 -12.79
C GLU A 543 7.91 -6.76 -13.62
N ILE A 544 8.40 -5.70 -12.98
CA ILE A 544 9.24 -4.68 -13.62
C ILE A 544 10.51 -5.31 -14.19
N ASN A 545 11.21 -6.15 -13.41
CA ASN A 545 12.41 -6.83 -13.88
C ASN A 545 12.12 -7.79 -15.03
N ARG A 546 11.02 -8.56 -14.97
CA ARG A 546 10.61 -9.47 -16.04
C ARG A 546 10.38 -8.70 -17.33
N THR A 547 9.63 -7.60 -17.26
CA THR A 547 9.31 -6.78 -18.42
C THR A 547 10.54 -6.07 -18.98
N MET A 548 11.44 -5.59 -18.12
CA MET A 548 12.76 -5.04 -18.50
C MET A 548 13.63 -6.08 -19.21
N ASN A 549 13.66 -7.32 -18.73
CA ASN A 549 14.39 -8.41 -19.37
C ASN A 549 13.81 -8.77 -20.73
N GLU A 550 12.49 -8.89 -20.85
CA GLU A 550 11.82 -9.13 -22.15
C GLU A 550 12.11 -8.00 -23.15
N MET A 551 12.12 -6.75 -22.69
CA MET A 551 12.54 -5.59 -23.50
C MET A 551 14.02 -5.67 -23.90
N GLY A 552 14.90 -6.00 -22.95
CA GLY A 552 16.33 -6.14 -23.16
C GLY A 552 16.65 -7.25 -24.17
N GLU A 553 15.95 -8.37 -24.10
CA GLU A 553 16.07 -9.50 -25.03
C GLU A 553 15.56 -9.13 -26.43
N ALA A 554 14.43 -8.43 -26.54
CA ALA A 554 13.92 -7.92 -27.81
C ALA A 554 14.89 -6.90 -28.45
N LEU A 555 15.40 -5.94 -27.66
CA LEU A 555 16.40 -4.95 -28.10
C LEU A 555 17.73 -5.61 -28.49
N ALA A 556 18.20 -6.58 -27.72
CA ALA A 556 19.41 -7.33 -28.02
C ALA A 556 19.25 -8.13 -29.32
N THR A 557 18.10 -8.76 -29.52
CA THR A 557 17.78 -9.49 -30.75
C THR A 557 17.79 -8.57 -31.97
N ILE A 558 17.15 -7.39 -31.87
CA ILE A 558 17.16 -6.38 -32.94
C ILE A 558 18.59 -5.89 -33.20
N THR A 559 19.36 -5.61 -32.15
CA THR A 559 20.74 -5.08 -32.27
C THR A 559 21.70 -6.13 -32.84
N GLN A 560 21.56 -7.40 -32.45
CA GLN A 560 22.34 -8.51 -33.02
C GLN A 560 21.99 -8.73 -34.50
N GLN A 561 20.71 -8.72 -34.85
CA GLN A 561 20.26 -8.81 -36.24
C GLN A 561 20.87 -7.67 -37.07
N PHE A 562 20.77 -6.44 -36.58
CA PHE A 562 21.35 -5.25 -37.21
C PHE A 562 22.87 -5.38 -37.39
N THR A 563 23.59 -5.78 -36.34
CA THR A 563 25.05 -5.98 -36.39
C THR A 563 25.43 -7.04 -37.42
N ARG A 564 24.66 -8.14 -37.49
CA ARG A 564 24.90 -9.25 -38.41
C ARG A 564 24.68 -8.84 -39.86
N ASP A 565 23.60 -8.10 -40.13
CA ASP A 565 23.29 -7.60 -41.46
C ASP A 565 24.30 -6.54 -41.91
N TYR A 566 24.71 -5.64 -41.01
CA TYR A 566 25.74 -4.64 -41.26
C TYR A 566 27.13 -5.25 -41.47
N GLN A 567 27.48 -6.32 -40.73
CA GLN A 567 28.70 -7.11 -40.96
C GLN A 567 28.68 -7.78 -42.33
N LYS A 568 27.54 -8.36 -42.73
CA LYS A 568 27.41 -9.00 -44.04
C LYS A 568 27.63 -7.97 -45.16
N LEU A 569 27.00 -6.81 -45.05
CA LEU A 569 27.15 -5.70 -45.98
C LEU A 569 28.60 -5.22 -46.08
N THR A 570 29.24 -4.93 -44.94
CA THR A 570 30.65 -4.48 -44.91
C THR A 570 31.61 -5.53 -45.45
N ARG A 571 31.32 -6.81 -45.25
CA ARG A 571 32.12 -7.92 -45.80
C ARG A 571 31.94 -8.07 -47.31
N GLU A 572 30.74 -7.93 -47.84
CA GLU A 572 30.49 -7.90 -49.29
C GLU A 572 31.14 -6.67 -49.94
N MET A 573 31.01 -5.48 -49.35
CA MET A 573 31.73 -4.27 -49.80
C MET A 573 33.24 -4.44 -49.75
N SER A 574 33.78 -5.02 -48.66
CA SER A 574 35.21 -5.26 -48.51
C SER A 574 35.71 -6.32 -49.49
N ASN A 575 34.93 -7.36 -49.80
CA ASN A 575 35.28 -8.34 -50.81
C ASN A 575 35.37 -7.68 -52.18
N VAL A 576 34.39 -6.88 -52.59
CA VAL A 576 34.42 -6.13 -53.86
C VAL A 576 35.66 -5.22 -53.96
N ILE A 577 36.10 -4.64 -52.85
CA ILE A 577 37.31 -3.81 -52.80
C ILE A 577 38.60 -4.66 -52.83
N ASN A 578 38.65 -5.77 -52.10
CA ASN A 578 39.87 -6.57 -51.94
C ASN A 578 40.15 -7.53 -53.11
N THR A 579 39.15 -7.96 -53.89
CA THR A 579 39.40 -8.74 -55.12
C THR A 579 40.21 -7.96 -56.17
N ARG A 580 40.42 -6.64 -55.98
CA ARG A 580 41.29 -5.79 -56.81
C ARG A 580 42.79 -5.86 -56.48
N VAL A 581 43.22 -6.47 -55.37
CA VAL A 581 44.65 -6.41 -54.99
C VAL A 581 45.45 -7.62 -55.50
N ALA A 582 44.80 -8.64 -56.06
CA ALA A 582 45.44 -9.91 -56.42
C ALA A 582 45.58 -10.21 -57.93
N VAL A 583 45.25 -9.29 -58.84
CA VAL A 583 45.46 -9.42 -60.29
C VAL A 583 45.95 -8.09 -60.84
#